data_AF-M6KH35-F1
#
_entry.id   AF-M6KH35-F1
#
_cell.length_a   1.000
_cell.length_b   1.000
_cell.length_c   1.000
_cell.angle_alpha   90.00
_cell.angle_beta   90.00
_cell.angle_gamma   90.00
#
_symmetry.space_group_name_H-M   'P 1'
#
loop_
_entity.id
_entity.type
_entity.pdbx_description
1 polymer ?
#
loop_
_entity_poly.entity_id
_entity_poly.type
_entity_poly.pdbx_seq_one_letter_code
_entity_poly.pdbx_strand_id
1 'polypeptide(L)' 'MNTSDSNLFNSEFFRQIFETSRDGIAVTNLDGSFLETNPAFQTLTGYSLEDLKKTVFGLCFL' A
#
# COMPACT_ATOMS: atom_id res chain seq x y z
N MET A 1 5.67 15.63 11.25
CA MET A 1 4.53 14.79 10.83
C MET A 1 3.42 14.94 11.86
N ASN A 2 2.22 15.23 11.38
CA ASN A 2 1.08 15.75 12.13
C ASN A 2 0.41 14.57 12.82
N THR A 3 0.51 14.51 14.14
CA THR A 3 -0.10 13.49 15.01
C THR A 3 -1.61 13.68 15.12
N SER A 4 -2.34 13.49 14.01
CA SER A 4 -3.80 13.46 13.98
C SER A 4 -4.36 12.41 13.00
N ASP A 5 -3.55 11.90 12.06
CA ASP A 5 -3.98 10.93 11.04
C ASP A 5 -3.86 9.45 11.47
N SER A 6 -3.24 9.18 12.61
CA SER A 6 -2.90 7.82 13.08
C SER A 6 -4.10 6.90 13.31
N ASN A 7 -5.31 7.45 13.48
CA ASN A 7 -6.52 6.65 13.68
C ASN A 7 -7.26 6.30 12.38
N LEU A 8 -6.94 6.97 11.26
CA LEU A 8 -7.66 6.73 10.01
C LEU A 8 -7.27 5.37 9.40
N PHE A 9 -5.97 5.05 9.38
CA PHE A 9 -5.45 3.78 8.87
C PHE A 9 -5.99 2.56 9.61
N ASN A 10 -6.28 2.70 10.91
CA ASN A 10 -6.83 1.62 11.73
C ASN A 10 -8.37 1.65 11.82
N SER A 11 -9.03 2.50 11.01
CA SER A 11 -10.49 2.55 10.97
C SER A 11 -11.04 1.48 10.02
N GLU A 12 -12.14 0.84 10.42
CA GLU A 12 -12.87 -0.11 9.56
C GLU A 12 -13.26 0.51 8.22
N PHE A 13 -13.59 1.79 8.19
CA PHE A 13 -13.93 2.51 6.96
C PHE A 13 -12.75 2.59 5.99
N PHE A 14 -11.57 2.96 6.49
CA PHE A 14 -10.36 2.96 5.67
C PHE A 14 -10.06 1.57 5.15
N ARG A 15 -10.14 0.55 6.01
CA ARG A 15 -9.87 -0.84 5.62
C ARG A 15 -10.86 -1.33 4.55
N GLN A 16 -12.13 -0.98 4.69
CA GLN A 16 -13.15 -1.31 3.70
C GLN A 16 -12.85 -0.66 2.34
N ILE A 17 -12.51 0.64 2.32
CA ILE A 17 -12.11 1.31 1.07
C ILE A 17 -10.83 0.69 0.51
N PHE A 18 -9.84 0.45 1.36
CA PHE A 18 -8.56 -0.09 0.97
C PHE A 18 -8.73 -1.46 0.29
N GLU A 19 -9.48 -2.37 0.91
CA GLU A 19 -9.72 -3.74 0.42
C GLU A 19 -10.67 -3.79 -0.79
N THR A 20 -11.69 -2.91 -0.86
CA THR A 20 -12.71 -2.95 -1.94
C THR A 20 -12.41 -2.03 -3.12
N SER A 21 -11.43 -1.12 -2.99
CA SER A 21 -11.03 -0.23 -4.08
C SER A 21 -10.50 -1.03 -5.26
N ARG A 22 -10.96 -0.66 -6.46
CA ARG A 22 -10.45 -1.20 -7.73
C ARG A 22 -9.14 -0.55 -8.15
N ASP A 23 -8.86 0.63 -7.62
CA ASP A 23 -7.60 1.32 -7.86
C ASP A 23 -6.53 0.74 -6.94
N GLY A 24 -5.32 0.57 -7.49
CA GLY A 24 -4.17 0.09 -6.74
C GLY A 24 -3.72 1.13 -5.72
N ILE A 25 -3.80 0.78 -4.44
CA ILE A 25 -3.34 1.61 -3.33
C ILE A 25 -2.12 0.94 -2.71
N ALA A 26 -1.02 1.68 -2.61
CA ALA A 26 0.19 1.26 -1.94
C ALA A 26 0.63 2.34 -0.93
N VAL A 27 0.93 1.89 0.29
CA VAL A 27 1.53 2.69 1.36
C VAL A 27 3.01 2.35 1.38
N THR A 28 3.85 3.36 1.24
CA THR A 28 5.31 3.22 1.24
C THR A 28 5.94 4.16 2.27
N ASN A 29 7.10 3.78 2.76
CA ASN A 29 7.97 4.66 3.52
C ASN A 29 8.65 5.67 2.59
N LEU A 30 9.26 6.71 3.18
CA LEU A 30 10.01 7.73 2.44
C LEU A 30 11.24 7.17 1.70
N ASP A 31 11.74 6.01 2.11
CA ASP A 31 12.82 5.28 1.44
C ASP A 31 12.33 4.43 0.24
N GLY A 32 11.02 4.43 -0.02
CA GLY A 32 10.39 3.67 -1.09
C GLY A 32 10.06 2.22 -0.74
N SER A 33 10.30 1.76 0.50
CA SER A 33 9.91 0.43 0.94
C SER A 33 8.40 0.32 1.11
N PHE A 34 7.81 -0.78 0.66
CA PHE A 34 6.36 -1.02 0.79
C PHE A 34 5.99 -1.40 2.23
N LEU A 35 5.06 -0.66 2.81
CA LEU A 35 4.45 -0.97 4.10
C LEU A 35 3.23 -1.87 3.92
N GLU A 36 2.27 -1.41 3.11
CA GLU A 36 1.02 -2.10 2.81
C GLU A 36 0.58 -1.86 1.37
N THR A 37 -0.16 -2.82 0.82
CA THR A 37 -0.72 -2.74 -0.54
C THR A 37 -2.08 -3.39 -0.55
N ASN A 38 -3.03 -2.81 -1.27
CA ASN A 38 -4.33 -3.43 -1.41
C ASN A 38 -4.33 -4.59 -2.43
N PRO A 39 -5.36 -5.45 -2.42
CA PRO A 39 -5.45 -6.56 -3.38
C PRO A 39 -5.48 -6.10 -4.84
N ALA A 40 -6.07 -4.94 -5.13
CA ALA A 40 -6.05 -4.37 -6.47
C ALA A 40 -4.62 -4.04 -6.93
N PHE A 41 -3.78 -3.48 -6.06
CA PHE A 41 -2.37 -3.19 -6.38
C PHE A 41 -1.57 -4.47 -6.63
N GLN A 42 -1.79 -5.51 -5.82
CA GLN A 42 -1.18 -6.83 -6.04
C GLN A 42 -1.64 -7.45 -7.36
N THR A 43 -2.92 -7.30 -7.71
CA THR A 43 -3.47 -7.80 -8.98
C THR A 43 -2.93 -7.02 -10.18
N LEU A 44 -2.79 -5.70 -10.05
CA LEU A 44 -2.28 -4.82 -11.11
C LEU A 44 -0.80 -5.06 -11.40
N THR A 45 -0.01 -5.26 -10.34
CA THR A 45 1.44 -5.46 -10.45
C THR A 45 1.82 -6.93 -10.66
N GLY A 46 0.95 -7.86 -10.26
CA GLY A 46 1.21 -9.31 -10.25
C GLY A 46 2.12 -9.76 -9.10
N TYR A 47 2.54 -8.85 -8.21
CA TYR A 47 3.43 -9.16 -7.10
C TYR A 47 2.67 -9.24 -5.77
N SER A 48 3.05 -10.22 -4.96
CA SER A 48 2.57 -10.32 -3.58
C SER A 48 3.16 -9.20 -2.72
N LEU A 49 2.52 -8.86 -1.60
CA LEU A 49 3.10 -7.91 -0.63
C LEU A 49 4.49 -8.34 -0.16
N GLU A 50 4.73 -9.65 -0.02
CA GLU A 50 6.03 -10.17 0.41
C GLU A 50 7.13 -9.93 -0.62
N ASP A 51 6.79 -10.01 -1.91
CA ASP A 51 7.74 -9.73 -2.98
C ASP A 51 7.94 -8.23 -3.17
N LEU A 52 6.87 -7.44 -3.03
CA LEU A 52 6.94 -5.98 -3.03
C LEU A 52 7.78 -5.46 -1.86
N LYS A 53 7.72 -6.08 -0.68
CA LYS A 53 8.58 -5.74 0.47
C LYS A 53 10.07 -5.97 0.23
N LYS A 54 10.44 -6.83 -0.73
CA LYS A 54 11.83 -7.06 -1.12
C LYS A 54 12.32 -6.07 -2.17
N THR A 55 11.42 -5.24 -2.70
CA THR A 55 11.73 -4.21 -3.70
C THR A 55 11.39 -2.82 -3.16
N VAL A 56 11.81 -1.78 -3.89
CA VAL A 56 11.39 -0.40 -3.62
C VAL A 56 10.52 0.10 -4.76
N PHE A 57 9.51 0.91 -4.46
CA PHE A 57 8.49 1.37 -5.41
C PHE A 57 9.08 1.91 -6.72
N GLY A 58 10.19 2.65 -6.64
CA GLY A 58 10.88 3.21 -7.80
C GLY A 58 11.57 2.19 -8.71
N LEU A 59 11.87 0.99 -8.22
CA LEU A 59 12.53 -0.07 -9.02
C LEU A 59 11.54 -1.06 -9.65
N CYS A 60 10.27 -1.04 -9.25
CA CYS A 60 9.27 -1.99 -9.78
C CYS A 60 8.78 -1.63 -11.20
N PHE A 61 9.08 -0.43 -11.69
CA PHE A 61 8.59 0.13 -12.96
C PHE A 61 9.69 0.73 -13.87
N LEU A 62 10.96 0.48 -13.55
CA LEU A 62 12.12 0.79 -14.40
C LEU A 62 12.64 -0.48 -15.06
#